data_AF-A0A3M1J6K4-F1
#
_entry.id   AF-A0A3M1J6K4-F1
#
_cell.length_a   1.000
_cell.length_b   1.000
_cell.length_c   1.000
_cell.angle_alpha   90.00
_cell.angle_beta   90.00
_cell.angle_gamma   90.00
#
_symmetry.space_group_name_H-M   'P 1'
#
loop_
_entity.id
_entity.type
_entity.pdbx_description
1 polymer ?
#
loop_
_entity_poly.entity_id
_entity_poly.type
_entity_poly.pdbx_seq_one_letter_code
_entity_poly.pdbx_strand_id
1 'polypeptide(L)' 'PGVPVEITIGDKKFKLFTKGEGAFVEKKADENAIVAAMRAGNEMVVQGRSKRGTLTTDKYSLSGVSAALDDIAKECS' A
#
# COMPACT_ATOMS: atom_id res chain seq x y z
N PRO A 1 17.91 -10.57 5.40
CA PRO A 1 16.61 -10.41 6.11
C PRO A 1 15.89 -9.15 5.60
N GLY A 2 14.71 -9.33 4.99
CA GLY A 2 13.86 -8.22 4.58
C GLY A 2 13.29 -7.52 5.81
N VAL A 3 13.35 -6.19 5.84
CA VAL A 3 12.68 -5.39 6.87
C VAL A 3 11.19 -5.32 6.53
N PRO A 4 10.27 -5.58 7.48
CA PRO A 4 8.86 -5.43 7.21
C PRO A 4 8.54 -3.96 6.89
N VAL A 5 7.68 -3.76 5.89
CA VAL A 5 7.12 -2.45 5.54
C VAL A 5 5.71 -2.39 6.11
N GLU A 6 5.37 -1.30 6.78
CA GLU A 6 4.00 -1.07 7.26
C GLU A 6 3.35 -0.01 6.37
N ILE A 7 2.14 -0.28 5.89
CA ILE A 7 1.30 0.73 5.23
C ILE A 7 0.13 1.07 6.12
N THR A 8 -0.21 2.35 6.19
CA THR A 8 -1.35 2.89 6.92
C THR A 8 -2.24 3.66 5.96
N ILE A 9 -3.53 3.34 5.90
CA ILE A 9 -4.53 4.03 5.09
C ILE A 9 -5.71 4.36 5.99
N GLY A 10 -5.87 5.65 6.32
CA GLY A 10 -6.76 6.06 7.41
C GLY A 10 -6.38 5.37 8.71
N ASP A 11 -7.32 4.64 9.32
CA ASP A 11 -7.11 3.91 10.58
C ASP A 11 -6.62 2.46 10.37
N LYS A 12 -6.48 2.01 9.12
CA LYS A 12 -6.11 0.63 8.80
C LYS A 12 -4.61 0.51 8.61
N LYS A 13 -4.02 -0.53 9.21
CA LYS A 13 -2.59 -0.84 9.10
C LYS A 13 -2.38 -2.22 8.52
N PHE A 14 -1.46 -2.34 7.58
CA PHE A 14 -1.11 -3.60 6.93
C PHE A 14 0.41 -3.78 6.93
N LYS A 15 0.87 -5.00 7.18
CA LYS A 15 2.30 -5.35 7.14
C LYS A 15 2.59 -6.07 5.83
N LEU A 16 3.61 -5.59 5.13
CA LEU A 16 4.13 -6.15 3.90
C LEU A 16 5.51 -6.73 4.15
N PHE A 17 5.83 -7.77 3.39
CA PHE A 17 7.17 -8.33 3.36
C PHE A 17 7.95 -7.73 2.20
N THR A 18 9.24 -7.48 2.40
CA THR A 18 10.11 -6.99 1.33
C THR A 18 10.79 -8.15 0.62
N LYS A 19 10.78 -8.14 -0.71
CA LYS A 19 11.58 -9.04 -1.55
C LYS A 19 12.29 -8.23 -2.62
N GLY A 20 13.62 -8.16 -2.53
CA GLY A 20 14.41 -7.27 -3.40
C GLY A 20 14.11 -5.80 -3.07
N GLU A 21 13.66 -5.05 -4.07
CA GLU A 21 13.29 -3.63 -3.95
C GLU A 21 11.78 -3.41 -3.79
N GLY A 22 10.97 -4.47 -3.85
CA GLY A 22 9.51 -4.40 -3.71
C GLY A 22 9.01 -4.80 -2.32
N ALA A 23 7.87 -4.22 -1.93
CA ALA A 23 7.08 -4.64 -0.79
C ALA A 23 5.82 -5.36 -1.30
N PHE A 24 5.54 -6.54 -0.74
CA PHE A 24 4.50 -7.44 -1.22
C PHE A 24 3.55 -7.81 -0.09
N VAL A 25 2.29 -8.07 -0.44
CA VAL A 25 1.27 -8.56 0.48
C VAL A 25 1.35 -10.09 0.54
N GLU A 26 1.40 -10.68 1.73
CA GLU A 26 1.50 -12.15 1.87
C GLU A 26 0.18 -12.87 1.56
N LYS A 27 -0.96 -12.24 1.89
CA LYS A 27 -2.28 -12.86 1.82
C LYS A 27 -3.18 -12.11 0.85
N LYS A 28 -3.85 -12.85 -0.03
CA LYS A 28 -4.91 -12.29 -0.91
C LYS A 28 -6.03 -11.57 -0.14
N ALA A 29 -6.34 -12.02 1.07
CA ALA A 29 -7.34 -11.36 1.92
C ALA A 29 -6.92 -9.92 2.29
N ASP A 30 -5.62 -9.71 2.54
CA ASP A 30 -5.08 -8.40 2.86
C ASP A 30 -5.03 -7.51 1.60
N GLU A 31 -4.81 -8.08 0.42
CA GLU A 31 -4.81 -7.35 -0.86
C GLU A 31 -6.16 -6.67 -1.12
N ASN A 32 -7.27 -7.41 -1.03
CA ASN A 32 -8.62 -6.84 -1.18
C ASN A 32 -8.91 -5.77 -0.12
N ALA A 33 -8.47 -5.98 1.12
CA ALA A 33 -8.67 -5.02 2.20
C ALA A 33 -7.87 -3.73 1.98
N ILE A 34 -6.65 -3.82 1.42
CA ILE A 34 -5.81 -2.69 1.04
C ILE A 34 -6.47 -1.92 -0.09
N VAL A 35 -6.91 -2.57 -1.18
CA VAL A 35 -7.58 -1.90 -2.31
C VAL A 35 -8.86 -1.19 -1.85
N ALA A 36 -9.67 -1.84 -1.01
CA ALA A 36 -10.85 -1.23 -0.43
C ALA A 36 -10.51 -0.03 0.46
N ALA A 37 -9.44 -0.12 1.25
CA ALA A 37 -8.94 1.00 2.04
C ALA A 37 -8.43 2.14 1.16
N MET A 38 -7.73 1.84 0.06
CA MET A 38 -7.24 2.83 -0.89
C MET A 38 -8.38 3.56 -1.60
N ARG A 39 -9.47 2.85 -1.94
CA ARG A 39 -10.69 3.45 -2.51
C ARG A 39 -11.42 4.38 -1.54
N ALA A 40 -11.41 4.05 -0.24
CA ALA A 40 -12.11 4.81 0.79
C ALA A 40 -11.26 5.94 1.42
N GLY A 41 -9.94 5.82 1.35
CA GLY A 41 -8.98 6.75 1.93
C GLY A 41 -8.55 7.85 0.96
N ASN A 42 -7.91 8.88 1.52
CA ASN A 42 -7.36 10.02 0.78
C ASN A 42 -5.82 10.12 0.90
N GLU A 43 -5.22 9.45 1.88
CA GLU A 43 -3.78 9.38 2.11
C GLU A 43 -3.37 7.94 2.48
N MET A 44 -2.22 7.50 1.95
CA MET A 44 -1.53 6.29 2.34
C MET A 44 -0.14 6.64 2.87
N VAL A 45 0.19 6.17 4.06
CA VAL A 45 1.51 6.33 4.69
C VAL A 45 2.25 5.00 4.63
N VAL A 46 3.42 4.98 4.01
CA VAL A 46 4.29 3.82 3.90
C VAL A 46 5.50 4.02 4.80
N GLN A 47 5.74 3.09 5.72
CA GLN A 47 6.86 3.12 6.64
C GLN A 47 7.75 1.91 6.42
N GLY A 48 9.01 2.16 6.07
CA GLY A 48 10.00 1.12 5.82
C GLY A 48 11.32 1.45 6.53
N ARG A 49 12.16 0.45 6.76
CA ARG A 49 13.50 0.68 7.32
C ARG A 49 14.57 0.37 6.28
N SER A 50 15.35 1.34 5.86
CA SER A 50 16.42 1.10 4.88
C SER A 50 17.47 0.14 5.44
N LYS A 51 18.25 -0.50 4.57
CA LYS A 51 19.42 -1.33 4.98
C LYS A 51 20.43 -0.55 5.83
N ARG A 52 20.43 0.79 5.74
CA ARG A 52 21.29 1.69 6.51
C ARG A 52 20.71 2.01 7.91
N GLY A 53 19.56 1.45 8.25
CA GLY A 53 18.91 1.59 9.56
C GLY A 53 17.97 2.79 9.68
N THR A 54 17.85 3.62 8.64
CA THR A 54 16.96 4.80 8.62
C THR A 54 15.51 4.38 8.45
N LEU A 55 14.63 4.86 9.33
CA LEU A 55 13.19 4.76 9.12
C LEU A 55 12.78 5.78 8.05
N THR A 56 12.23 5.30 6.94
CA THR A 56 11.61 6.14 5.92
C THR A 56 10.11 6.15 6.14
N THR A 57 9.50 7.30 5.87
CA THR A 57 8.05 7.48 5.93
C THR A 57 7.65 8.26 4.71
N ASP A 58 7.00 7.56 3.78
CA ASP A 58 6.56 8.09 2.51
C ASP A 58 5.04 8.28 2.58
N LYS A 59 4.55 9.45 2.16
CA LYS A 59 3.11 9.75 2.15
C LYS A 59 2.64 9.91 0.71
N TYR A 60 1.61 9.18 0.36
CA TYR A 60 1.00 9.17 -0.96
C TYR A 60 -0.44 9.66 -0.86
N SER A 61 -0.80 10.65 -1.68
CA SER A 61 -2.21 11.01 -1.85
C SER A 61 -2.92 9.90 -2.62
N LEU A 62 -4.09 9.50 -2.13
CA LEU A 62 -4.99 8.56 -2.80
C LEU A 62 -6.09 9.30 -3.58
N SER A 63 -5.97 10.62 -3.71
CA SER A 63 -6.93 11.43 -4.46
C SER A 63 -6.96 10.96 -5.92
N GLY A 64 -8.13 10.50 -6.37
CA GLY A 64 -8.32 9.98 -7.73
C GLY A 64 -8.05 8.48 -7.91
N VAL A 65 -7.62 7.75 -6.88
CA VAL A 65 -7.40 6.29 -6.99
C VAL A 65 -8.68 5.54 -7.35
N SER A 66 -9.82 5.94 -6.78
CA SER A 66 -11.11 5.33 -7.13
C SER A 66 -11.47 5.54 -8.59
N ALA A 67 -11.27 6.75 -9.13
CA ALA A 67 -11.53 7.03 -10.55
C ALA A 67 -10.62 6.21 -11.46
N ALA A 68 -9.32 6.13 -11.15
CA ALA A 68 -8.37 5.32 -11.92
C ALA A 68 -8.73 3.83 -11.91
N LEU A 69 -9.14 3.28 -10.76
CA LEU A 69 -9.56 1.88 -10.65
C LEU A 69 -10.87 1.61 -11.40
N ASP A 70 -11.80 2.56 -11.40
CA ASP A 70 -13.06 2.43 -12.14
C ASP A 70 -12.84 2.52 -13.66
N ASP A 71 -11.90 3.34 -14.12
CA ASP A 71 -11.51 3.41 -15.53
C ASP A 71 -10.80 2.13 -15.99
N ILE A 72 -9.92 1.56 -15.17
CA ILE A 72 -9.31 0.23 -15.46
C ILE A 72 -10.39 -0.84 -15.61
N ALA A 73 -11.42 -0.83 -14.76
CA ALA A 73 -12.50 -1.80 -14.84
C ALA A 73 -13.34 -1.66 -16.13
N LYS A 74 -13.52 -0.44 -16.64
CA LYS A 74 -14.19 -0.19 -17.92
C LYS A 74 -13.36 -0.71 -19.10
N GLU A 75 -12.04 -0.49 -19.09
CA GLU A 75 -11.14 -0.91 -20.17
C GLU A 75 -10.90 -2.43 -20.20
N CYS A 76 -11.12 -3.14 -19.08
CA CYS A 76 -11.03 -4.60 -19.00
C CYS A 76 -12.34 -5.35 -19.36
N SER A 77 -13.35 -4.65 -19.91
CA SER A 77 -14.66 -5.22 -20.29
C SER A 77 -14.75 -5.61 -21.76
#